data_AF-A0A017RW84-F1
#
_entry.id   AF-A0A017RW84-F1
#
_cell.length_a   1.000
_cell.length_b   1.000
_cell.length_c   1.000
_cell.angle_alpha   90.00
_cell.angle_beta   90.00
_cell.angle_gamma   90.00
#
_symmetry.space_group_name_H-M   'P 1'
#
loop_
_entity.id
_entity.type
_entity.pdbx_description
1 polymer ?
#
loop_
_entity_poly.entity_id
_entity_poly.type
_entity_poly.pdbx_seq_one_letter_code
_entity_poly.pdbx_strand_id
1 'polypeptide(L)'
;MRILFCRITWMEKYIGRENEEIKMPYTGGKYVDEYKEGGEEKNFLDIDGYCYGFVETKRNKNGRNTIRIERIDESYKNCESIDNVLVVWVAANRHGKQKIVGWYKNATVYRQFQYKLISDNDYNITCRANDCFLLPLNERTFEVPVATVKDSFNRFGFGQSNIWYAQEESAENYVKEVIKYIDNYNGERINVVINDEDLDATIDIKNKAVDEVLNEALGIFQNTDSIKYENIMYSLKLCNFILKTDPSNKDAIKLRCFIVSNLLRIKKSIDLFEEYNRKYNDNDYLIYFQLGILYYYDEQMDKAVENLNKSVILNPDYIDSYILLSAVYSYKEDYANALKYYKICIEKDDKILEAYYQIAWIQYYINKNTNEALKYIDKILSIEENNADALYFKAEILYLEGRKNDALSIIEQYLKEDPQNSWFVELKNQIFFMRLEKCILDYLVFGTLYNLKLLYCS
;
A
#
# COMPACT_ATOMS: atom_id res chain seq x y z
N MET A 1 25.60 -13.96 -12.38
CA MET A 1 24.43 -13.85 -11.49
C MET A 1 23.79 -12.49 -11.73
N ARG A 2 22.47 -12.41 -11.84
CA ARG A 2 21.73 -11.15 -12.04
C ARG A 2 21.60 -10.42 -10.70
N ILE A 3 21.91 -9.14 -10.66
CA ILE A 3 21.85 -8.34 -9.43
C ILE A 3 21.22 -6.97 -9.70
N LEU A 4 20.48 -6.46 -8.74
CA LEU A 4 19.87 -5.13 -8.78
C LEU A 4 19.98 -4.49 -7.39
N PHE A 5 20.47 -3.25 -7.32
CA PHE A 5 20.50 -2.48 -6.08
C PHE A 5 19.35 -1.49 -6.06
N CYS A 6 18.56 -1.54 -4.99
CA CYS A 6 17.35 -0.73 -4.80
C CYS A 6 17.48 0.11 -3.54
N ARG A 7 17.44 1.43 -3.70
CA ARG A 7 17.47 2.37 -2.59
C ARG A 7 16.06 2.60 -2.05
N ILE A 8 15.90 2.38 -0.75
CA ILE A 8 14.66 2.58 0.02
C ILE A 8 14.93 3.39 1.28
N THR A 9 13.87 3.73 2.00
CA THR A 9 13.92 4.44 3.27
C THR A 9 14.37 3.54 4.43
N TRP A 10 15.21 4.07 5.34
CA TRP A 10 15.69 3.34 6.51
C TRP A 10 14.58 3.12 7.56
N MET A 11 14.21 1.87 7.80
CA MET A 11 13.25 1.47 8.83
C MET A 11 13.75 0.28 9.66
N GLU A 12 13.30 0.16 10.90
CA GLU A 12 13.74 -0.97 11.75
C GLU A 12 13.17 -2.30 11.26
N LYS A 13 11.85 -2.39 11.11
CA LYS A 13 11.15 -3.67 10.89
C LYS A 13 10.48 -3.83 9.52
N TYR A 14 10.18 -2.72 8.83
CA TYR A 14 9.40 -2.75 7.59
C TYR A 14 8.12 -3.59 7.69
N ILE A 15 7.31 -3.29 8.72
CA ILE A 15 5.99 -3.90 8.99
C ILE A 15 4.86 -2.86 8.96
N GLY A 16 5.06 -1.73 8.29
CA GLY A 16 4.21 -0.53 8.43
C GLY A 16 4.76 0.49 9.43
N ARG A 17 4.06 1.62 9.58
CA ARG A 17 4.42 2.67 10.56
C ARG A 17 3.75 2.36 11.91
N GLU A 18 4.52 1.85 12.88
CA GLU A 18 4.10 1.81 14.30
C GLU A 18 4.27 3.22 14.90
N ASN A 19 3.17 3.92 15.21
CA ASN A 19 3.08 5.15 16.03
C ASN A 19 3.90 6.40 15.62
N GLU A 20 3.33 7.57 15.89
CA GLU A 20 3.91 8.90 15.66
C GLU A 20 5.27 9.14 16.39
N GLU A 21 5.70 8.23 17.27
CA GLU A 21 6.96 8.31 18.02
C GLU A 21 8.15 7.59 17.38
N ILE A 22 7.96 6.75 16.34
CA ILE A 22 9.09 6.25 15.56
C ILE A 22 9.56 7.38 14.65
N LYS A 23 10.56 8.10 15.17
CA LYS A 23 11.30 9.19 14.51
C LYS A 23 11.38 8.97 13.01
N MET A 24 10.87 9.98 12.30
CA MET A 24 10.87 10.16 10.86
C MET A 24 12.09 9.54 10.15
N PRO A 25 11.89 9.06 8.92
CA PRO A 25 12.96 8.53 8.11
C PRO A 25 14.02 9.59 7.81
N TYR A 26 15.26 9.33 8.24
CA TYR A 26 16.37 10.28 8.10
C TYR A 26 16.80 10.57 6.65
N THR A 27 16.21 9.88 5.66
CA THR A 27 16.45 10.11 4.22
C THR A 27 15.26 9.68 3.35
N GLY A 28 14.07 10.18 3.64
CA GLY A 28 12.98 10.20 2.66
C GLY A 28 13.13 11.42 1.75
N GLY A 29 12.82 11.30 0.45
CA GLY A 29 12.59 12.51 -0.36
C GLY A 29 11.40 13.30 0.19
N LYS A 30 11.25 14.57 -0.23
CA LYS A 30 10.18 15.50 0.21
C LYS A 30 8.73 14.91 0.19
N TYR A 31 8.53 13.84 -0.59
CA TYR A 31 7.30 13.05 -0.70
C TYR A 31 6.96 12.21 0.55
N VAL A 32 7.97 11.75 1.29
CA VAL A 32 7.83 10.91 2.50
C VAL A 32 7.41 11.74 3.72
N ASP A 33 7.71 13.04 3.69
CA ASP A 33 7.32 14.03 4.69
C ASP A 33 5.86 14.51 4.51
N GLU A 34 5.28 14.35 3.31
CA GLU A 34 3.99 14.96 2.94
C GLU A 34 2.83 13.95 2.73
N TYR A 35 3.11 12.69 2.36
CA TYR A 35 2.05 11.71 2.04
C TYR A 35 1.94 10.52 2.99
N LYS A 36 2.76 10.49 4.05
CA LYS A 36 2.80 9.44 5.07
C LYS A 36 2.90 7.97 4.58
N GLU A 37 3.09 7.69 3.28
CA GLU A 37 3.32 6.34 2.74
C GLU A 37 4.30 6.37 1.55
N GLY A 38 5.43 5.67 1.70
CA GLY A 38 6.46 5.53 0.68
C GLY A 38 6.35 4.23 -0.13
N GLY A 39 5.34 3.39 0.13
CA GLY A 39 5.10 2.07 -0.48
C GLY A 39 6.09 0.99 -0.05
N GLU A 40 7.24 1.39 0.48
CA GLU A 40 8.36 0.51 0.87
C GLU A 40 8.26 -0.01 2.31
N GLU A 41 7.32 0.49 3.11
CA GLU A 41 7.14 0.13 4.52
C GLU A 41 6.87 -1.35 4.75
N LYS A 42 6.39 -2.07 3.74
CA LYS A 42 6.00 -3.48 3.82
C LYS A 42 6.88 -4.40 2.97
N ASN A 43 8.01 -3.91 2.45
CA ASN A 43 8.87 -4.69 1.54
C ASN A 43 9.19 -6.08 2.12
N PHE A 44 9.50 -6.16 3.41
CA PHE A 44 9.91 -7.42 4.04
C PHE A 44 8.78 -8.19 4.73
N LEU A 45 7.52 -7.76 4.56
CA LEU A 45 6.36 -8.42 5.14
C LEU A 45 6.02 -9.70 4.37
N ASP A 46 5.87 -10.82 5.08
CA ASP A 46 5.43 -12.09 4.49
C ASP A 46 3.90 -12.13 4.39
N ILE A 47 3.41 -12.09 3.16
CA ILE A 47 2.00 -12.17 2.81
C ILE A 47 1.81 -13.46 2.01
N ASP A 48 1.17 -14.45 2.62
CA ASP A 48 0.86 -15.75 2.01
C ASP A 48 2.09 -16.45 1.36
N GLY A 49 3.26 -16.33 1.99
CA GLY A 49 4.50 -16.97 1.58
C GLY A 49 5.34 -16.16 0.58
N TYR A 50 4.98 -14.90 0.36
CA TYR A 50 5.63 -13.99 -0.57
C TYR A 50 5.88 -12.62 0.05
N CYS A 51 6.94 -11.95 -0.41
CA CYS A 51 7.21 -10.55 -0.12
C CYS A 51 7.02 -9.71 -1.39
N TYR A 52 6.33 -8.58 -1.24
CA TYR A 52 6.00 -7.65 -2.31
C TYR A 52 6.80 -6.37 -2.12
N GLY A 53 7.93 -6.28 -2.83
CA GLY A 53 8.87 -5.18 -2.75
C GLY A 53 8.52 -4.03 -3.69
N PHE A 54 8.57 -2.82 -3.15
CA PHE A 54 8.45 -1.57 -3.86
C PHE A 54 9.77 -0.79 -3.83
N VAL A 55 10.18 -0.28 -4.99
CA VAL A 55 11.18 0.78 -5.11
C VAL A 55 10.66 1.87 -6.05
N GLU A 56 10.65 3.11 -5.59
CA GLU A 56 10.23 4.24 -6.42
C GLU A 56 11.23 4.47 -7.57
N THR A 57 10.71 4.73 -8.76
CA THR A 57 11.51 5.01 -9.96
C THR A 57 11.57 6.51 -10.21
N LYS A 58 12.48 6.95 -11.09
CA LYS A 58 12.48 8.36 -11.50
C LYS A 58 11.14 8.71 -12.16
N ARG A 59 10.54 9.83 -11.79
CA ARG A 59 9.35 10.39 -12.47
C ARG A 59 9.75 11.36 -13.59
N ASN A 60 8.97 11.40 -14.64
CA ASN A 60 9.05 12.38 -15.72
C ASN A 60 7.66 13.00 -15.97
N LYS A 61 7.53 13.89 -16.96
CA LYS A 61 6.25 14.58 -17.29
C LYS A 61 5.09 13.64 -17.65
N ASN A 62 5.41 12.41 -18.05
CA ASN A 62 4.46 11.37 -18.47
C ASN A 62 4.24 10.29 -17.39
N GLY A 63 4.75 10.49 -16.17
CA GLY A 63 4.55 9.57 -15.04
C GLY A 63 5.83 8.91 -14.52
N ARG A 64 5.68 7.79 -13.79
CA ARG A 64 6.79 7.00 -13.26
C ARG A 64 7.52 6.27 -14.39
N ASN A 65 8.85 6.22 -14.32
CA ASN A 65 9.62 5.41 -15.26
C ASN A 65 9.46 3.91 -14.95
N THR A 66 9.74 3.06 -15.94
CA THR A 66 9.79 1.61 -15.74
C THR A 66 11.17 1.19 -15.22
N ILE A 67 11.25 0.01 -14.61
CA ILE A 67 12.54 -0.67 -14.42
C ILE A 67 13.02 -1.16 -15.78
N ARG A 68 14.28 -0.83 -16.13
CA ARG A 68 14.91 -1.26 -17.38
C ARG A 68 15.55 -2.62 -17.18
N ILE A 69 14.73 -3.68 -17.14
CA ILE A 69 15.21 -5.04 -16.85
C ILE A 69 16.23 -5.55 -17.88
N GLU A 70 16.26 -4.98 -19.09
CA GLU A 70 17.31 -5.24 -20.09
C GLU A 70 18.71 -4.80 -19.64
N ARG A 71 18.79 -3.93 -18.63
CA ARG A 71 20.05 -3.56 -18.00
C ARG A 71 20.49 -4.57 -16.93
N ILE A 72 19.63 -5.50 -16.56
CA ILE A 72 20.00 -6.65 -15.72
C ILE A 72 20.51 -7.77 -16.62
N ASP A 73 19.80 -8.03 -17.73
CA ASP A 73 20.15 -9.02 -18.74
C ASP A 73 19.55 -8.60 -20.10
N GLU A 74 20.41 -8.38 -21.10
CA GLU A 74 19.99 -7.83 -22.40
C GLU A 74 18.98 -8.72 -23.13
N SER A 75 18.96 -10.02 -22.84
CA SER A 75 18.01 -10.97 -23.43
C SER A 75 16.54 -10.70 -23.05
N TYR A 76 16.30 -9.88 -22.00
CA TYR A 76 14.96 -9.55 -21.50
C TYR A 76 14.40 -8.21 -22.02
N LYS A 77 14.96 -7.67 -23.11
CA LYS A 77 14.57 -6.39 -23.71
C LYS A 77 13.08 -6.22 -24.01
N ASN A 78 12.42 -7.30 -24.42
CA ASN A 78 11.00 -7.30 -24.76
C ASN A 78 10.15 -8.11 -23.76
N CYS A 79 10.68 -8.36 -22.56
CA CYS A 79 9.98 -9.08 -21.50
C CYS A 79 9.35 -8.10 -20.51
N GLU A 80 8.28 -8.54 -19.83
CA GLU A 80 7.61 -7.78 -18.77
C GLU A 80 8.27 -7.98 -17.39
N SER A 81 8.99 -9.08 -17.20
CA SER A 81 9.69 -9.38 -15.96
C SER A 81 10.95 -10.20 -16.20
N ILE A 82 11.80 -10.28 -15.18
CA ILE A 82 12.99 -11.13 -15.13
C ILE A 82 13.10 -11.83 -13.77
N ASP A 83 13.28 -13.14 -13.81
CA ASP A 83 13.44 -13.98 -12.63
C ASP A 83 14.91 -14.22 -12.26
N ASN A 84 15.11 -14.81 -11.07
CA ASN A 84 16.40 -15.19 -10.53
C ASN A 84 17.36 -14.00 -10.37
N VAL A 85 16.82 -12.86 -9.93
CA VAL A 85 17.60 -11.66 -9.63
C VAL A 85 17.89 -11.60 -8.12
N LEU A 86 19.15 -11.35 -7.76
CA LEU A 86 19.51 -10.94 -6.41
C LEU A 86 19.19 -9.45 -6.28
N VAL A 87 18.14 -9.11 -5.52
CA VAL A 87 17.78 -7.71 -5.26
C VAL A 87 18.36 -7.32 -3.91
N VAL A 88 19.22 -6.31 -3.90
CA VAL A 88 19.87 -5.79 -2.69
C VAL A 88 19.19 -4.49 -2.28
N TRP A 89 18.56 -4.50 -1.12
CA TRP A 89 17.89 -3.34 -0.54
C TRP A 89 18.89 -2.49 0.23
N VAL A 90 18.89 -1.20 -0.05
CA VAL A 90 19.87 -0.24 0.48
C VAL A 90 19.15 0.95 1.07
N ALA A 91 19.52 1.38 2.26
CA ALA A 91 18.98 2.60 2.84
C ALA A 91 20.09 3.45 3.46
N ALA A 92 19.90 4.76 3.48
CA ALA A 92 20.82 5.66 4.16
C ALA A 92 20.46 5.78 5.64
N ASN A 93 21.43 5.53 6.52
CA ASN A 93 21.25 5.69 7.95
C ASN A 93 21.21 7.17 8.37
N ARG A 94 20.99 7.44 9.65
CA ARG A 94 20.99 8.79 10.25
C ARG A 94 22.28 9.62 10.04
N HIS A 95 23.36 8.99 9.60
CA HIS A 95 24.63 9.66 9.28
C HIS A 95 24.83 9.86 7.77
N GLY A 96 23.79 9.61 6.95
CA GLY A 96 23.80 9.80 5.50
C GLY A 96 24.55 8.71 4.73
N LYS A 97 25.00 7.63 5.38
CA LYS A 97 25.72 6.54 4.72
C LYS A 97 24.76 5.46 4.24
N GLN A 98 24.86 5.09 2.96
CA GLN A 98 24.08 4.01 2.36
C GLN A 98 24.61 2.65 2.82
N LYS A 99 23.72 1.82 3.36
CA LYS A 99 24.03 0.48 3.85
C LYS A 99 23.06 -0.53 3.27
N ILE A 100 23.52 -1.76 3.09
CA ILE A 100 22.62 -2.89 2.83
C ILE A 100 21.72 -3.06 4.07
N VAL A 101 20.41 -3.06 3.85
CA VAL A 101 19.41 -3.33 4.90
C VAL A 101 18.84 -4.73 4.82
N GLY A 102 18.92 -5.35 3.64
CA GLY A 102 18.37 -6.67 3.38
C GLY A 102 18.50 -7.02 1.91
N TRP A 103 17.97 -8.18 1.52
CA TRP A 103 17.98 -8.64 0.13
C TRP A 103 16.85 -9.62 -0.13
N TYR A 104 16.49 -9.75 -1.40
CA TYR A 104 15.71 -10.88 -1.91
C TYR A 104 16.61 -11.75 -2.76
N LYS A 105 16.68 -13.05 -2.43
CA LYS A 105 17.24 -14.06 -3.32
C LYS A 105 16.17 -14.46 -4.34
N ASN A 106 16.60 -14.90 -5.52
CA ASN A 106 15.73 -15.46 -6.56
C ASN A 106 14.50 -14.60 -6.91
N ALA A 107 14.62 -13.27 -6.84
CA ALA A 107 13.49 -12.39 -7.02
C ALA A 107 13.06 -12.30 -8.48
N THR A 108 11.77 -12.04 -8.67
CA THR A 108 11.19 -11.56 -9.93
C THR A 108 11.15 -10.04 -9.89
N VAL A 109 11.75 -9.39 -10.89
CA VAL A 109 11.70 -7.93 -11.07
C VAL A 109 10.81 -7.63 -12.26
N TYR A 110 9.81 -6.78 -12.06
CA TYR A 110 8.86 -6.38 -13.10
C TYR A 110 9.30 -5.05 -13.73
N ARG A 111 9.10 -4.96 -15.05
CA ARG A 111 9.30 -3.72 -15.81
C ARG A 111 8.32 -2.64 -15.36
N GLN A 112 7.04 -3.01 -15.30
CA GLN A 112 5.94 -2.16 -14.85
C GLN A 112 5.63 -2.41 -13.38
N PHE A 113 5.11 -1.39 -12.71
CA PHE A 113 4.50 -1.57 -11.40
C PHE A 113 3.33 -2.54 -11.52
N GLN A 114 3.23 -3.40 -10.51
CA GLN A 114 2.16 -4.33 -10.29
C GLN A 114 1.35 -3.84 -9.09
N TYR A 115 0.08 -4.21 -9.02
CA TYR A 115 -0.76 -3.92 -7.86
C TYR A 115 -1.23 -5.23 -7.26
N LYS A 116 -1.22 -5.31 -5.92
CA LYS A 116 -1.85 -6.40 -5.19
C LYS A 116 -2.63 -5.77 -4.04
N LEU A 117 -3.91 -6.05 -4.00
CA LEU A 117 -4.83 -5.41 -3.07
C LEU A 117 -4.38 -5.54 -1.60
N ILE A 118 -3.81 -6.68 -1.24
CA ILE A 118 -3.34 -6.97 0.13
C ILE A 118 -2.16 -6.07 0.58
N SER A 119 -1.33 -5.58 -0.33
CA SER A 119 -0.22 -4.69 0.06
C SER A 119 -0.66 -3.24 0.24
N ASP A 120 -1.89 -2.87 -0.17
CA ASP A 120 -2.40 -1.49 -0.34
C ASP A 120 -1.48 -0.59 -1.18
N ASN A 121 -0.47 -1.17 -1.82
CA ASN A 121 0.60 -0.45 -2.51
C ASN A 121 1.01 -1.18 -3.77
N ASP A 122 1.45 -0.39 -4.75
CA ASP A 122 2.16 -0.91 -5.91
C ASP A 122 3.42 -1.66 -5.45
N TYR A 123 3.83 -2.65 -6.23
CA TYR A 123 5.10 -3.32 -6.09
C TYR A 123 5.75 -3.47 -7.46
N ASN A 124 7.05 -3.65 -7.52
CA ASN A 124 7.77 -3.91 -8.77
C ASN A 124 8.82 -5.01 -8.63
N ILE A 125 8.87 -5.66 -7.47
CA ILE A 125 9.76 -6.77 -7.16
C ILE A 125 9.01 -7.77 -6.27
N THR A 126 9.10 -9.06 -6.54
CA THR A 126 8.57 -10.11 -5.64
C THR A 126 9.58 -11.20 -5.38
N CYS A 127 9.51 -11.84 -4.22
CA CYS A 127 10.21 -13.09 -3.96
C CYS A 127 9.39 -13.99 -3.02
N ARG A 128 9.80 -15.25 -2.88
CA ARG A 128 9.30 -16.11 -1.80
C ARG A 128 9.75 -15.51 -0.46
N ALA A 129 8.90 -15.55 0.56
CA ALA A 129 9.25 -15.02 1.88
C ALA A 129 10.52 -15.68 2.47
N ASN A 130 10.77 -16.96 2.15
CA ASN A 130 12.01 -17.65 2.53
C ASN A 130 13.28 -17.09 1.87
N ASP A 131 13.15 -16.46 0.71
CA ASP A 131 14.26 -15.80 0.01
C ASP A 131 14.42 -14.33 0.41
N CYS A 132 13.50 -13.79 1.22
CA CYS A 132 13.52 -12.44 1.74
C CYS A 132 14.29 -12.38 3.06
N PHE A 133 15.26 -11.47 3.16
CA PHE A 133 16.08 -11.27 4.35
C PHE A 133 16.13 -9.79 4.73
N LEU A 134 15.70 -9.48 5.94
CA LEU A 134 15.89 -8.19 6.60
C LEU A 134 16.97 -8.31 7.69
N LEU A 135 18.00 -7.47 7.63
CA LEU A 135 19.07 -7.46 8.61
C LEU A 135 18.66 -6.74 9.92
N PRO A 136 19.13 -7.24 11.08
CA PRO A 136 19.09 -6.52 12.35
C PRO A 136 19.80 -5.17 12.27
N LEU A 137 19.32 -4.16 13.01
CA LEU A 137 19.86 -2.79 12.93
C LEU A 137 21.37 -2.71 13.19
N ASN A 138 21.87 -3.49 14.15
CA ASN A 138 23.27 -3.59 14.52
C ASN A 138 24.14 -4.28 13.45
N GLU A 139 23.54 -5.04 12.54
CA GLU A 139 24.25 -5.79 11.50
C GLU A 139 24.28 -5.08 10.14
N ARG A 140 23.49 -4.01 9.95
CA ARG A 140 23.46 -3.16 8.75
C ARG A 140 24.72 -2.30 8.59
N THR A 141 25.83 -2.97 8.34
CA THR A 141 27.18 -2.41 8.39
C THR A 141 27.83 -2.27 7.02
N PHE A 142 27.43 -3.08 6.04
CA PHE A 142 27.99 -3.09 4.69
C PHE A 142 27.66 -1.80 3.93
N GLU A 143 28.68 -1.01 3.55
CA GLU A 143 28.49 0.28 2.85
C GLU A 143 28.27 0.10 1.35
N VAL A 144 27.35 0.90 0.81
CA VAL A 144 27.05 0.95 -0.62
C VAL A 144 27.49 2.30 -1.20
N PRO A 145 28.31 2.29 -2.26
CA PRO A 145 28.87 3.52 -2.81
C PRO A 145 27.83 4.38 -3.51
N VAL A 146 28.10 5.68 -3.51
CA VAL A 146 27.40 6.68 -4.31
C VAL A 146 28.36 7.15 -5.38
N ALA A 147 27.91 7.16 -6.64
CA ALA A 147 28.73 7.64 -7.74
C ALA A 147 28.96 9.16 -7.58
N THR A 148 30.20 9.58 -7.32
CA THR A 148 30.56 11.01 -7.19
C THR A 148 31.38 11.49 -8.38
N VAL A 149 31.18 12.75 -8.77
CA VAL A 149 31.88 13.38 -9.91
C VAL A 149 33.33 13.74 -9.58
N LYS A 150 33.69 13.78 -8.28
CA LYS A 150 34.97 14.32 -7.80
C LYS A 150 36.13 13.33 -7.82
N ASP A 151 35.87 12.03 -7.90
CA ASP A 151 36.91 11.01 -7.87
C ASP A 151 36.94 10.24 -9.20
N SER A 152 38.02 10.41 -9.96
CA SER A 152 38.14 9.87 -11.31
C SER A 152 38.39 8.36 -11.35
N PHE A 153 38.79 7.76 -10.22
CA PHE A 153 39.12 6.33 -10.12
C PHE A 153 37.97 5.44 -9.63
N ASN A 154 36.97 5.98 -8.91
CA ASN A 154 35.82 5.23 -8.40
C ASN A 154 34.49 5.80 -8.91
N ARG A 155 34.13 5.47 -10.15
CA ARG A 155 32.87 5.89 -10.81
C ARG A 155 31.81 4.79 -10.82
N PHE A 156 31.51 4.18 -9.67
CA PHE A 156 30.39 3.23 -9.57
C PHE A 156 29.60 3.47 -8.29
N GLY A 157 28.37 2.93 -8.25
CA GLY A 157 27.43 3.14 -7.16
C GLY A 157 26.18 3.88 -7.62
N PHE A 158 25.30 4.17 -6.68
CA PHE A 158 24.06 4.86 -7.00
C PHE A 158 24.30 6.28 -7.50
N GLY A 159 23.61 6.65 -8.58
CA GLY A 159 23.46 8.04 -9.01
C GLY A 159 22.24 8.71 -8.38
N GLN A 160 21.58 9.56 -9.17
CA GLN A 160 20.32 10.23 -8.80
C GLN A 160 19.09 9.30 -8.83
N SER A 161 19.23 8.06 -9.30
CA SER A 161 18.13 7.08 -9.31
C SER A 161 18.20 6.22 -8.05
N ASN A 162 17.04 5.77 -7.57
CA ASN A 162 16.94 4.74 -6.54
C ASN A 162 17.26 3.34 -7.05
N ILE A 163 17.60 3.18 -8.33
CA ILE A 163 17.98 1.90 -8.92
C ILE A 163 19.41 2.02 -9.46
N TRP A 164 20.25 1.06 -9.08
CA TRP A 164 21.58 0.88 -9.65
C TRP A 164 21.74 -0.56 -10.16
N TYR A 165 22.08 -0.67 -11.45
CA TYR A 165 22.18 -1.95 -12.16
C TYR A 165 23.58 -2.58 -12.06
N ALA A 166 24.58 -1.86 -11.53
CA ALA A 166 25.96 -2.32 -11.37
C ALA A 166 26.56 -2.97 -12.64
N GLN A 167 26.31 -2.38 -13.81
CA GLN A 167 26.81 -2.89 -15.10
C GLN A 167 28.23 -2.41 -15.43
N GLU A 168 28.74 -1.44 -14.67
CA GLU A 168 30.05 -0.85 -14.91
C GLU A 168 31.16 -1.85 -14.56
N GLU A 169 32.16 -1.99 -15.42
CA GLU A 169 33.31 -2.90 -15.20
C GLU A 169 34.04 -2.60 -13.88
N SER A 170 34.12 -1.32 -13.51
CA SER A 170 34.70 -0.88 -12.24
C SER A 170 33.94 -1.36 -10.99
N ALA A 171 32.67 -1.77 -11.12
CA ALA A 171 31.87 -2.30 -10.04
C ALA A 171 32.05 -3.82 -9.82
N GLU A 172 32.71 -4.54 -10.73
CA GLU A 172 32.71 -6.02 -10.74
C GLU A 172 33.25 -6.62 -9.43
N ASN A 173 34.37 -6.11 -8.94
CA ASN A 173 34.96 -6.58 -7.68
C ASN A 173 34.05 -6.29 -6.48
N TYR A 174 33.43 -5.10 -6.44
CA TYR A 174 32.50 -4.74 -5.38
C TYR A 174 31.25 -5.63 -5.40
N VAL A 175 30.70 -5.92 -6.58
CA VAL A 175 29.56 -6.85 -6.72
C VAL A 175 29.94 -8.25 -6.22
N LYS A 176 31.14 -8.75 -6.53
CA LYS A 176 31.64 -10.03 -5.98
C LYS A 176 31.73 -10.00 -4.46
N GLU A 177 32.16 -8.90 -3.85
CA GLU A 177 32.20 -8.74 -2.39
C GLU A 177 30.80 -8.73 -1.77
N VAL A 178 29.82 -8.04 -2.37
CA VAL A 178 28.42 -8.05 -1.94
C VAL A 178 27.84 -9.46 -1.99
N ILE A 179 28.05 -10.17 -3.10
CA ILE A 179 27.59 -11.56 -3.25
C ILE A 179 28.22 -12.44 -2.18
N LYS A 180 29.54 -12.34 -1.99
CA LYS A 180 30.25 -13.08 -0.95
C LYS A 180 29.73 -12.76 0.45
N TYR A 181 29.41 -11.50 0.74
CA TYR A 181 28.81 -11.10 2.01
C TYR A 181 27.44 -11.76 2.22
N ILE A 182 26.56 -11.72 1.20
CA ILE A 182 25.20 -12.30 1.27
C ILE A 182 25.21 -13.83 1.34
N ASP A 183 26.12 -14.49 0.61
CA ASP A 183 26.21 -15.95 0.60
C ASP A 183 26.83 -16.51 1.88
N ASN A 184 27.71 -15.76 2.53
CA ASN A 184 28.33 -16.15 3.81
C ASN A 184 27.59 -15.60 5.03
N TYR A 185 26.49 -14.85 4.85
CA TYR A 185 25.71 -14.33 5.95
C TYR A 185 25.00 -15.47 6.69
N ASN A 186 25.29 -15.60 7.99
CA ASN A 186 24.73 -16.60 8.89
C ASN A 186 24.14 -15.98 10.17
N GLY A 187 23.91 -14.66 10.17
CA GLY A 187 23.29 -13.93 11.26
C GLY A 187 21.77 -14.08 11.29
N GLU A 188 21.12 -13.33 12.18
CA GLU A 188 19.67 -13.37 12.37
C GLU A 188 18.93 -12.63 11.24
N ARG A 189 17.74 -13.11 10.85
CA ARG A 189 16.82 -12.33 10.00
C ARG A 189 15.69 -11.76 10.85
N ILE A 190 15.32 -10.51 10.62
CA ILE A 190 14.26 -9.83 11.39
C ILE A 190 12.86 -10.15 10.84
N ASN A 191 12.72 -10.29 9.54
CA ASN A 191 11.42 -10.58 8.94
C ASN A 191 10.95 -11.98 9.30
N VAL A 192 9.70 -12.07 9.75
CA VAL A 192 9.13 -13.35 10.16
C VAL A 192 8.47 -14.03 8.98
N VAL A 193 8.93 -15.24 8.69
CA VAL A 193 8.27 -16.15 7.77
C VAL A 193 7.44 -17.10 8.61
N ILE A 194 6.15 -17.22 8.30
CA ILE A 194 5.24 -18.12 9.00
C ILE A 194 4.88 -19.23 8.02
N ASN A 195 5.38 -20.43 8.28
CA ASN A 195 5.04 -21.62 7.50
C ASN A 195 3.89 -22.39 8.18
N ASP A 196 3.46 -23.51 7.57
CA ASP A 196 2.41 -24.33 8.16
C ASP A 196 2.80 -24.93 9.53
N GLU A 197 4.08 -25.25 9.75
CA GLU A 197 4.57 -25.74 11.05
C GLU A 197 4.43 -24.69 12.15
N ASP A 198 4.67 -23.41 11.84
CA ASP A 198 4.47 -22.30 12.75
C ASP A 198 2.98 -22.11 13.08
N LEU A 199 2.11 -22.29 12.09
CA LEU A 199 0.65 -22.18 12.26
C LEU A 199 0.03 -23.33 13.07
N ASP A 200 0.69 -24.50 13.05
CA ASP A 200 0.30 -25.69 13.81
C ASP A 200 1.07 -25.81 15.14
N ALA A 201 2.01 -24.89 15.41
CA ALA A 201 2.80 -24.89 16.64
C ALA A 201 1.89 -24.78 17.87
N THR A 202 2.24 -25.54 18.91
CA THR A 202 1.51 -25.57 20.18
C THR A 202 2.48 -25.34 21.34
N ILE A 203 1.94 -24.89 22.46
CA ILE A 203 2.62 -24.96 23.77
C ILE A 203 1.95 -26.05 24.62
N ASP A 204 2.66 -26.58 25.61
CA ASP A 204 2.10 -27.51 26.59
C ASP A 204 1.84 -26.77 27.89
N ILE A 205 0.57 -26.58 28.23
CA ILE A 205 0.15 -25.92 29.47
C ILE A 205 -0.40 -26.97 30.41
N LYS A 206 0.45 -27.41 31.33
CA LYS A 206 0.06 -28.37 32.35
C LYS A 206 -0.86 -27.70 33.36
N ASN A 207 -1.89 -28.44 33.77
CA ASN A 207 -2.76 -28.12 34.91
C ASN A 207 -3.63 -26.85 34.78
N LYS A 208 -3.91 -26.36 33.56
CA LYS A 208 -4.96 -25.35 33.34
C LYS A 208 -6.20 -25.98 32.70
N ALA A 209 -7.38 -25.48 33.06
CA ALA A 209 -8.62 -25.89 32.41
C ALA A 209 -8.72 -25.30 30.99
N VAL A 210 -9.42 -25.98 30.07
CA VAL A 210 -9.58 -25.51 28.68
C VAL A 210 -10.18 -24.11 28.62
N ASP A 211 -11.21 -23.82 29.43
CA ASP A 211 -11.87 -22.52 29.45
C ASP A 211 -10.95 -21.39 29.95
N GLU A 212 -10.05 -21.68 30.89
CA GLU A 212 -9.06 -20.71 31.36
C GLU A 212 -8.07 -20.36 30.25
N VAL A 213 -7.58 -21.37 29.53
CA VAL A 213 -6.66 -21.19 28.40
C VAL A 213 -7.35 -20.44 27.26
N LEU A 214 -8.62 -20.73 26.98
CA LEU A 214 -9.39 -20.06 25.93
C LEU A 214 -9.59 -18.58 26.26
N ASN A 215 -9.96 -18.25 27.50
CA ASN A 215 -10.10 -16.86 27.95
C ASN A 215 -8.78 -16.10 27.91
N GLU A 216 -7.66 -16.75 28.24
CA GLU A 216 -6.32 -16.17 28.09
C GLU A 216 -6.02 -15.88 26.61
N ALA A 217 -6.27 -16.85 25.72
CA ALA A 217 -6.04 -16.69 24.29
C ALA A 217 -6.89 -15.55 23.69
N LEU A 218 -8.17 -15.49 24.04
CA LEU A 218 -9.10 -14.44 23.64
C LEU A 218 -8.67 -13.08 24.17
N GLY A 219 -8.35 -13.00 25.47
CA GLY A 219 -7.94 -11.75 26.10
C GLY A 219 -6.67 -11.18 25.48
N ILE A 220 -5.72 -12.03 25.10
CA ILE A 220 -4.49 -11.62 24.41
C ILE A 220 -4.78 -11.16 22.98
N PHE A 221 -5.69 -11.83 22.28
CA PHE A 221 -6.07 -11.45 20.92
C PHE A 221 -6.90 -10.15 20.87
N GLN A 222 -7.73 -9.90 21.89
CA GLN A 222 -8.65 -8.76 21.96
C GLN A 222 -8.04 -7.49 22.59
N ASN A 223 -7.19 -7.60 23.63
CA ASN A 223 -6.73 -6.45 24.44
C ASN A 223 -5.41 -5.81 23.98
N THR A 224 -5.01 -5.98 22.72
CA THR A 224 -3.77 -5.38 22.21
C THR A 224 -4.06 -4.26 21.23
N ASP A 225 -4.04 -3.03 21.74
CA ASP A 225 -4.02 -1.77 20.97
C ASP A 225 -2.75 -1.60 20.09
N SER A 226 -1.88 -2.61 20.05
CA SER A 226 -0.84 -2.76 19.04
C SER A 226 -0.53 -4.25 18.90
N ILE A 227 -0.78 -4.78 17.71
CA ILE A 227 -0.49 -6.17 17.35
C ILE A 227 1.03 -6.41 17.45
N LYS A 228 1.51 -6.83 18.62
CA LYS A 228 2.83 -7.46 18.69
C LYS A 228 2.66 -8.87 18.14
N TYR A 229 3.34 -9.15 17.03
CA TYR A 229 3.41 -10.47 16.39
C TYR A 229 3.56 -11.62 17.41
N GLU A 230 4.38 -11.42 18.44
CA GLU A 230 4.60 -12.39 19.52
C GLU A 230 3.32 -12.76 20.29
N ASN A 231 2.44 -11.78 20.56
CA ASN A 231 1.18 -12.00 21.26
C ASN A 231 0.20 -12.79 20.39
N ILE A 232 0.13 -12.48 19.10
CA ILE A 232 -0.70 -13.23 18.14
C ILE A 232 -0.21 -14.68 18.05
N MET A 233 1.09 -14.90 17.91
CA MET A 233 1.65 -16.25 17.85
C MET A 233 1.47 -17.01 19.17
N TYR A 234 1.55 -16.35 20.30
CA TYR A 234 1.29 -16.97 21.60
C TYR A 234 -0.20 -17.36 21.73
N SER A 235 -1.13 -16.47 21.35
CA SER A 235 -2.56 -16.78 21.30
C SER A 235 -2.85 -17.96 20.36
N LEU A 236 -2.19 -18.03 19.19
CA LEU A 236 -2.30 -19.17 18.28
C LEU A 236 -1.84 -20.48 18.94
N LYS A 237 -0.72 -20.46 19.64
CA LYS A 237 -0.19 -21.65 20.33
C LYS A 237 -1.10 -22.11 21.48
N LEU A 238 -1.71 -21.19 22.22
CA LEU A 238 -2.74 -21.49 23.23
C LEU A 238 -3.96 -22.16 22.57
N CYS A 239 -4.40 -21.59 21.44
CA CYS A 239 -5.51 -22.10 20.67
C CYS A 239 -5.24 -23.52 20.15
N ASN A 240 -4.07 -23.76 19.57
CA ASN A 240 -3.66 -25.07 19.08
C ASN A 240 -3.54 -26.10 20.22
N PHE A 241 -3.11 -25.69 21.42
CA PHE A 241 -3.11 -26.56 22.60
C PHE A 241 -4.53 -27.03 22.96
N ILE A 242 -5.50 -26.11 22.94
CA ILE A 242 -6.91 -26.44 23.17
C ILE A 242 -7.38 -27.45 22.12
N LEU A 243 -7.13 -27.18 20.83
CA LEU A 243 -7.56 -28.07 19.74
C LEU A 243 -6.88 -29.44 19.74
N LYS A 244 -5.68 -29.56 20.33
CA LYS A 244 -5.03 -30.85 20.55
C LYS A 244 -5.74 -31.67 21.64
N THR A 245 -6.29 -31.00 22.65
CA THR A 245 -6.95 -31.63 23.80
C THR A 245 -8.44 -31.89 23.52
N ASP A 246 -9.11 -30.94 22.88
CA ASP A 246 -10.49 -31.00 22.40
C ASP A 246 -10.56 -30.49 20.94
N PRO A 247 -10.38 -31.39 19.95
CA PRO A 247 -10.46 -31.05 18.53
C PRO A 247 -11.85 -30.58 18.06
N SER A 248 -12.87 -30.70 18.91
CA SER A 248 -14.24 -30.30 18.59
C SER A 248 -14.62 -28.93 19.16
N ASN A 249 -13.72 -28.32 19.95
CA ASN A 249 -13.95 -27.04 20.61
C ASN A 249 -14.25 -25.94 19.59
N LYS A 250 -15.54 -25.58 19.47
CA LYS A 250 -16.02 -24.64 18.45
C LYS A 250 -15.37 -23.26 18.60
N ASP A 251 -15.21 -22.77 19.82
CA ASP A 251 -14.70 -21.41 20.09
C ASP A 251 -13.21 -21.30 19.80
N ALA A 252 -12.43 -22.33 20.14
CA ALA A 252 -11.01 -22.39 19.75
C ALA A 252 -10.84 -22.48 18.23
N ILE A 253 -11.62 -23.31 17.52
CA ILE A 253 -11.53 -23.37 16.05
C ILE A 253 -11.84 -21.99 15.45
N LYS A 254 -12.91 -21.33 15.95
CA LYS A 254 -13.28 -19.98 15.51
C LYS A 254 -12.15 -18.99 15.76
N LEU A 255 -11.62 -18.93 16.98
CA LEU A 255 -10.51 -18.05 17.34
C LEU A 255 -9.28 -18.30 16.45
N ARG A 256 -8.95 -19.56 16.16
CA ARG A 256 -7.87 -19.91 15.24
C ARG A 256 -8.07 -19.29 13.85
N CYS A 257 -9.29 -19.33 13.31
CA CYS A 257 -9.59 -18.71 12.01
C CYS A 257 -9.27 -17.21 12.03
N PHE A 258 -9.74 -16.48 13.04
CA PHE A 258 -9.47 -15.04 13.18
C PHE A 258 -7.98 -14.74 13.38
N ILE A 259 -7.27 -15.53 14.18
CA ILE A 259 -5.83 -15.36 14.40
C ILE A 259 -5.05 -15.55 13.09
N VAL A 260 -5.30 -16.64 12.36
CA VAL A 260 -4.62 -16.93 11.09
C VAL A 260 -4.92 -15.86 10.03
N SER A 261 -6.14 -15.32 10.02
CA SER A 261 -6.52 -14.15 9.21
C SER A 261 -5.64 -12.93 9.50
N ASN A 262 -5.43 -12.61 10.79
CA ASN A 262 -4.58 -11.48 11.23
C ASN A 262 -3.09 -11.67 10.90
N LEU A 263 -2.66 -12.92 10.70
CA LEU A 263 -1.31 -13.23 10.23
C LEU A 263 -1.14 -13.12 8.71
N LEU A 264 -2.15 -12.60 8.00
CA LEU A 264 -2.16 -12.40 6.54
C LEU A 264 -1.93 -13.70 5.74
N ARG A 265 -2.33 -14.85 6.31
CA ARG A 265 -2.36 -16.15 5.64
C ARG A 265 -3.68 -16.34 4.93
N ILE A 266 -3.90 -15.54 3.89
CA ILE A 266 -5.21 -15.36 3.25
C ILE A 266 -5.82 -16.69 2.81
N LYS A 267 -5.09 -17.50 2.05
CA LYS A 267 -5.62 -18.79 1.53
C LYS A 267 -5.92 -19.77 2.64
N LYS A 268 -4.99 -19.93 3.59
CA LYS A 268 -5.19 -20.79 4.75
C LYS A 268 -6.38 -20.33 5.61
N SER A 269 -6.54 -19.02 5.76
CA SER A 269 -7.65 -18.42 6.51
C SER A 269 -9.00 -18.72 5.83
N ILE A 270 -9.08 -18.58 4.51
CA ILE A 270 -10.28 -18.96 3.72
C ILE A 270 -10.61 -20.43 3.97
N ASP A 271 -9.64 -21.35 3.81
CA ASP A 271 -9.85 -22.78 4.01
C ASP A 271 -10.39 -23.09 5.42
N LEU A 272 -9.81 -22.46 6.45
CA LEU A 272 -10.22 -22.64 7.85
C LEU A 272 -11.65 -22.14 8.10
N PHE A 273 -12.00 -20.95 7.61
CA PHE A 273 -13.35 -20.40 7.77
C PHE A 273 -14.41 -21.19 6.99
N GLU A 274 -14.08 -21.69 5.79
CA GLU A 274 -14.99 -22.54 5.02
C GLU A 274 -15.22 -23.90 5.70
N GLU A 275 -14.16 -24.52 6.23
CA GLU A 275 -14.28 -25.75 7.01
C GLU A 275 -15.14 -25.53 8.25
N TYR A 276 -14.90 -24.43 8.98
CA TYR A 276 -15.68 -24.05 10.15
C TYR A 276 -17.17 -23.93 9.82
N ASN A 277 -17.52 -23.19 8.76
CA ASN A 277 -18.90 -23.01 8.33
C ASN A 277 -19.54 -24.32 7.86
N ARG A 278 -18.80 -25.17 7.14
CA ARG A 278 -19.31 -26.49 6.72
C ARG A 278 -19.64 -27.38 7.93
N LYS A 279 -18.84 -27.31 8.98
CA LYS A 279 -18.99 -28.17 10.17
C LYS A 279 -20.08 -27.67 11.13
N TYR A 280 -20.14 -26.36 11.37
CA TYR A 280 -20.99 -25.80 12.41
C TYR A 280 -22.20 -25.02 11.89
N ASN A 281 -22.21 -24.66 10.60
CA ASN A 281 -23.21 -23.79 9.99
C ASN A 281 -23.55 -22.59 10.89
N ASP A 282 -22.51 -21.91 11.36
CA ASP A 282 -22.64 -20.83 12.32
C ASP A 282 -23.27 -19.62 11.62
N ASN A 283 -24.37 -19.12 12.15
CA ASN A 283 -25.06 -17.93 11.64
C ASN A 283 -24.45 -16.64 12.22
N ASP A 284 -23.13 -16.63 12.46
CA ASP A 284 -22.42 -15.44 12.91
C ASP A 284 -22.02 -14.59 11.69
N TYR A 285 -22.63 -13.40 11.60
CA TYR A 285 -22.35 -12.44 10.54
C TYR A 285 -20.86 -12.08 10.45
N LEU A 286 -20.12 -12.07 11.57
CA LEU A 286 -18.69 -11.71 11.58
C LEU A 286 -17.84 -12.69 10.76
N ILE A 287 -18.22 -13.97 10.74
CA ILE A 287 -17.50 -14.98 9.95
C ILE A 287 -17.67 -14.72 8.46
N TYR A 288 -18.91 -14.44 8.03
CA TYR A 288 -19.19 -14.12 6.64
C TYR A 288 -18.58 -12.78 6.24
N PHE A 289 -18.54 -11.80 7.14
CA PHE A 289 -17.82 -10.55 6.92
C PHE A 289 -16.31 -10.79 6.72
N GLN A 290 -15.68 -11.60 7.58
CA GLN A 290 -14.26 -11.96 7.43
C GLN A 290 -13.98 -12.73 6.15
N LEU A 291 -14.82 -13.71 5.78
CA LEU A 291 -14.73 -14.38 4.48
C LEU A 291 -14.88 -13.38 3.32
N GLY A 292 -15.75 -12.39 3.45
CA GLY A 292 -15.89 -11.28 2.51
C GLY A 292 -14.58 -10.51 2.32
N ILE A 293 -13.93 -10.12 3.42
CA ILE A 293 -12.61 -9.47 3.42
C ILE A 293 -11.55 -10.35 2.75
N LEU A 294 -11.48 -11.62 3.15
CA LEU A 294 -10.47 -12.55 2.64
C LEU A 294 -10.64 -12.81 1.15
N TYR A 295 -11.87 -12.98 0.68
CA TYR A 295 -12.16 -13.17 -0.73
C TYR A 295 -11.95 -11.92 -1.56
N TYR A 296 -12.20 -10.73 -0.99
CA TYR A 296 -11.83 -9.47 -1.62
C TYR A 296 -10.32 -9.39 -1.83
N TYR A 297 -9.53 -9.72 -0.80
CA TYR A 297 -8.08 -9.73 -0.86
C TYR A 297 -7.48 -10.81 -1.78
N ASP A 298 -8.15 -11.97 -1.91
CA ASP A 298 -7.80 -13.01 -2.87
C ASP A 298 -8.40 -12.75 -4.27
N GLU A 299 -8.95 -11.56 -4.50
CA GLU A 299 -9.52 -11.08 -5.77
C GLU A 299 -10.73 -11.90 -6.30
N GLN A 300 -11.31 -12.75 -5.46
CA GLN A 300 -12.52 -13.52 -5.76
C GLN A 300 -13.79 -12.70 -5.45
N MET A 301 -14.01 -11.64 -6.22
CA MET A 301 -15.04 -10.63 -5.94
C MET A 301 -16.47 -11.18 -5.84
N ASP A 302 -16.83 -12.19 -6.64
CA ASP A 302 -18.16 -12.82 -6.57
C ASP A 302 -18.40 -13.52 -5.22
N LYS A 303 -17.39 -14.23 -4.71
CA LYS A 303 -17.47 -14.87 -3.40
C LYS A 303 -17.44 -13.85 -2.27
N ALA A 304 -16.70 -12.75 -2.44
CA ALA A 304 -16.73 -11.64 -1.50
C ALA A 304 -18.16 -11.08 -1.38
N VAL A 305 -18.81 -10.79 -2.51
CA VAL A 305 -20.21 -10.33 -2.55
C VAL A 305 -21.17 -11.36 -1.92
N GLU A 306 -21.03 -12.64 -2.24
CA GLU A 306 -21.90 -13.68 -1.65
C GLU A 306 -21.82 -13.70 -0.12
N ASN A 307 -20.59 -13.69 0.44
CA ASN A 307 -20.39 -13.74 1.87
C ASN A 307 -20.82 -12.43 2.56
N LEU A 308 -20.52 -11.27 1.97
CA LEU A 308 -20.98 -9.98 2.50
C LEU A 308 -22.49 -9.85 2.48
N ASN A 309 -23.16 -10.37 1.45
CA ASN A 309 -24.63 -10.46 1.43
C ASN A 309 -25.18 -11.33 2.57
N LYS A 310 -24.53 -12.45 2.88
CA LYS A 310 -24.91 -13.27 4.06
C LYS A 310 -24.71 -12.49 5.36
N SER A 311 -23.60 -11.76 5.49
CA SER A 311 -23.33 -10.90 6.66
C SER A 311 -24.44 -9.86 6.88
N VAL A 312 -24.81 -9.10 5.86
CA VAL A 312 -25.88 -8.08 5.97
C VAL A 312 -27.27 -8.68 6.22
N ILE A 313 -27.55 -9.91 5.77
CA ILE A 313 -28.79 -10.62 6.08
C ILE A 313 -28.83 -11.02 7.56
N LEU A 314 -27.70 -11.52 8.09
CA LEU A 314 -27.60 -12.00 9.47
C LEU A 314 -27.54 -10.85 10.48
N ASN A 315 -26.87 -9.75 10.14
CA ASN A 315 -26.85 -8.53 10.93
C ASN A 315 -27.02 -7.28 10.04
N PRO A 316 -28.27 -6.83 9.85
CA PRO A 316 -28.55 -5.63 9.06
C PRO A 316 -28.02 -4.32 9.66
N ASP A 317 -27.58 -4.32 10.91
CA ASP A 317 -27.05 -3.12 11.59
C ASP A 317 -25.52 -3.04 11.57
N TYR A 318 -24.85 -4.07 11.07
CA TYR A 318 -23.40 -4.06 10.97
C TYR A 318 -22.91 -3.31 9.72
N ILE A 319 -22.61 -2.03 9.93
CA ILE A 319 -22.33 -1.08 8.85
C ILE A 319 -21.11 -1.43 7.99
N ASP A 320 -20.08 -2.02 8.59
CA ASP A 320 -18.83 -2.38 7.90
C ASP A 320 -19.09 -3.36 6.74
N SER A 321 -20.10 -4.23 6.86
CA SER A 321 -20.47 -5.13 5.77
C SER A 321 -21.05 -4.38 4.56
N TYR A 322 -21.80 -3.31 4.79
CA TYR A 322 -22.31 -2.45 3.71
C TYR A 322 -21.19 -1.63 3.08
N ILE A 323 -20.27 -1.09 3.89
CA ILE A 323 -19.09 -0.36 3.40
C ILE A 323 -18.28 -1.25 2.47
N LEU A 324 -17.89 -2.44 2.93
CA LEU A 324 -17.07 -3.35 2.13
C LEU A 324 -17.82 -3.87 0.91
N LEU A 325 -19.12 -4.16 1.02
CA LEU A 325 -19.93 -4.56 -0.14
C LEU A 325 -19.97 -3.45 -1.20
N SER A 326 -20.10 -2.19 -0.77
CA SER A 326 -20.03 -1.03 -1.67
C SER A 326 -18.67 -0.94 -2.37
N ALA A 327 -17.58 -1.09 -1.62
CA ALA A 327 -16.23 -1.09 -2.18
C ALA A 327 -16.02 -2.22 -3.19
N VAL A 328 -16.49 -3.44 -2.91
CA VAL A 328 -16.40 -4.59 -3.82
C VAL A 328 -17.20 -4.33 -5.10
N TYR A 329 -18.40 -3.76 -5.02
CA TYR A 329 -19.16 -3.38 -6.21
C TYR A 329 -18.49 -2.26 -7.01
N SER A 330 -17.90 -1.26 -6.35
CA SER A 330 -17.09 -0.23 -7.01
C SER A 330 -15.90 -0.82 -7.75
N TYR A 331 -15.19 -1.77 -7.14
CA TYR A 331 -14.07 -2.48 -7.76
C TYR A 331 -14.51 -3.27 -9.00
N LYS A 332 -15.71 -3.87 -8.96
CA LYS A 332 -16.33 -4.55 -10.10
C LYS A 332 -16.91 -3.58 -11.15
N GLU A 333 -16.76 -2.27 -10.97
CA GLU A 333 -17.37 -1.21 -11.78
C GLU A 333 -18.91 -1.25 -11.84
N ASP A 334 -19.55 -1.96 -10.91
CA ASP A 334 -21.01 -1.97 -10.73
C ASP A 334 -21.41 -0.79 -9.83
N TYR A 335 -21.27 0.41 -10.40
CA TYR A 335 -21.53 1.66 -9.69
C TYR A 335 -22.99 1.83 -9.26
N ALA A 336 -23.92 1.13 -9.89
CA ALA A 336 -25.33 1.17 -9.51
C ALA A 336 -25.54 0.49 -8.14
N ASN A 337 -24.97 -0.70 -7.95
CA ASN A 337 -25.02 -1.37 -6.66
C ASN A 337 -24.12 -0.69 -5.61
N ALA A 338 -22.92 -0.25 -5.99
CA ALA A 338 -22.07 0.54 -5.08
C ALA A 338 -22.81 1.78 -4.53
N LEU A 339 -23.42 2.57 -5.41
CA LEU A 339 -24.20 3.76 -5.01
C LEU A 339 -25.36 3.40 -4.08
N LYS A 340 -26.07 2.30 -4.34
CA LYS A 340 -27.16 1.81 -3.48
C LYS A 340 -26.65 1.52 -2.06
N TYR A 341 -25.55 0.77 -1.93
CA TYR A 341 -25.04 0.38 -0.62
C TYR A 341 -24.35 1.53 0.12
N TYR A 342 -23.63 2.43 -0.56
CA TYR A 342 -23.11 3.65 0.07
C TYR A 342 -24.23 4.54 0.62
N LYS A 343 -25.36 4.64 -0.08
CA LYS A 343 -26.53 5.37 0.43
C LYS A 343 -27.08 4.75 1.72
N ILE A 344 -27.13 3.43 1.81
CA ILE A 344 -27.51 2.74 3.05
C ILE A 344 -26.53 3.06 4.18
N CYS A 345 -25.22 3.14 3.90
CA CYS A 345 -24.23 3.52 4.91
C CYS A 345 -24.52 4.91 5.50
N ILE A 346 -24.72 5.93 4.65
CA ILE A 346 -24.98 7.30 5.14
C ILE A 346 -26.36 7.47 5.79
N GLU A 347 -27.33 6.61 5.47
CA GLU A 347 -28.63 6.56 6.15
C GLU A 347 -28.50 5.96 7.56
N LYS A 348 -27.60 4.99 7.75
CA LYS A 348 -27.35 4.34 9.05
C LYS A 348 -26.43 5.15 9.96
N ASP A 349 -25.39 5.74 9.39
CA ASP A 349 -24.46 6.63 10.08
C ASP A 349 -24.06 7.78 9.15
N ASP A 350 -24.53 8.98 9.47
CA ASP A 350 -24.32 10.17 8.66
C ASP A 350 -22.92 10.78 8.82
N LYS A 351 -22.02 10.13 9.58
CA LYS A 351 -20.62 10.55 9.78
C LYS A 351 -19.61 9.74 8.99
N ILE A 352 -20.04 8.77 8.18
CA ILE A 352 -19.13 8.00 7.31
C ILE A 352 -18.75 8.84 6.10
N LEU A 353 -17.74 9.68 6.26
CA LEU A 353 -17.27 10.61 5.23
C LEU A 353 -16.85 9.90 3.93
N GLU A 354 -16.22 8.74 4.06
CA GLU A 354 -15.81 7.92 2.91
C GLU A 354 -17.00 7.57 2.00
N ALA A 355 -18.16 7.23 2.57
CA ALA A 355 -19.35 6.92 1.79
C ALA A 355 -19.86 8.14 1.03
N TYR A 356 -19.85 9.34 1.64
CA TYR A 356 -20.19 10.59 0.96
C TYR A 356 -19.23 10.88 -0.20
N TYR A 357 -17.93 10.66 0.00
CA TYR A 357 -16.91 10.91 -1.00
C TYR A 357 -17.09 9.99 -2.21
N GLN A 358 -17.27 8.69 -1.96
CA GLN A 358 -17.50 7.69 -3.01
C GLN A 358 -18.79 7.97 -3.79
N ILE A 359 -19.86 8.39 -3.12
CA ILE A 359 -21.10 8.82 -3.80
C ILE A 359 -20.82 10.03 -4.69
N ALA A 360 -20.15 11.06 -4.18
CA ALA A 360 -19.83 12.25 -4.97
C ALA A 360 -18.98 11.91 -6.20
N TRP A 361 -18.00 11.02 -6.04
CA TRP A 361 -17.15 10.54 -7.13
C TRP A 361 -17.97 9.86 -8.21
N ILE A 362 -18.84 8.91 -7.84
CA ILE A 362 -19.72 8.21 -8.78
C ILE A 362 -20.66 9.20 -9.48
N GLN A 363 -21.23 10.16 -8.75
CA GLN A 363 -22.13 11.16 -9.34
C GLN A 363 -21.41 12.03 -10.37
N TYR A 364 -20.18 12.46 -10.08
CA TYR A 364 -19.42 13.32 -10.98
C TYR A 364 -18.87 12.55 -12.19
N TYR A 365 -18.09 11.50 -11.95
CA TYR A 365 -17.32 10.82 -13.00
C TYR A 365 -18.17 9.87 -13.84
N ILE A 366 -19.12 9.16 -13.23
CA ILE A 366 -19.93 8.14 -13.91
C ILE A 366 -21.25 8.73 -14.39
N ASN A 367 -22.00 9.37 -13.50
CA ASN A 367 -23.35 9.86 -13.83
C ASN A 367 -23.35 11.26 -14.47
N LYS A 368 -22.21 11.96 -14.50
CA LYS A 368 -22.07 13.34 -14.99
C LYS A 368 -23.06 14.32 -14.33
N ASN A 369 -23.35 14.09 -13.05
CA ASN A 369 -24.25 14.90 -12.24
C ASN A 369 -23.47 15.77 -11.26
N THR A 370 -22.90 16.86 -11.78
CA THR A 370 -22.05 17.80 -11.03
C THR A 370 -22.75 18.40 -9.81
N ASN A 371 -24.04 18.76 -9.94
CA ASN A 371 -24.78 19.39 -8.84
C ASN A 371 -24.95 18.43 -7.66
N GLU A 372 -25.29 17.17 -7.94
CA GLU A 372 -25.46 16.17 -6.88
C GLU A 372 -24.11 15.80 -6.26
N ALA A 373 -23.03 15.72 -7.06
CA ALA A 373 -21.69 15.50 -6.52
C ALA A 373 -21.27 16.60 -5.53
N LEU A 374 -21.42 17.87 -5.91
CA LEU A 374 -21.10 19.01 -5.05
C LEU A 374 -21.94 19.03 -3.76
N LYS A 375 -23.21 18.60 -3.81
CA LYS A 375 -24.06 18.48 -2.62
C LYS A 375 -23.51 17.49 -1.59
N TYR A 376 -23.02 16.33 -2.02
CA TYR A 376 -22.42 15.35 -1.10
C TYR A 376 -21.05 15.82 -0.56
N ILE A 377 -20.26 16.53 -1.38
CA ILE A 377 -19.01 17.16 -0.92
C ILE A 377 -19.30 18.25 0.12
N ASP A 378 -20.31 19.09 -0.10
CA ASP A 378 -20.72 20.11 0.87
C ASP A 378 -21.21 19.48 2.18
N LYS A 379 -21.78 18.27 2.15
CA LYS A 379 -22.13 17.52 3.37
C LYS A 379 -20.88 17.07 4.13
N ILE A 380 -19.82 16.61 3.46
CA ILE A 380 -18.52 16.32 4.12
C ILE A 380 -17.99 17.59 4.79
N LEU A 381 -17.96 18.71 4.06
CA LEU A 381 -17.45 19.99 4.56
C LEU A 381 -18.32 20.58 5.69
N SER A 382 -19.60 20.19 5.79
CA SER A 382 -20.44 20.58 6.93
C SER A 382 -20.13 19.81 8.22
N ILE A 383 -19.50 18.63 8.10
CA ILE A 383 -19.07 17.79 9.23
C ILE A 383 -17.63 18.15 9.59
N GLU A 384 -16.76 18.26 8.57
CA GLU A 384 -15.35 18.62 8.69
C GLU A 384 -15.01 19.76 7.72
N GLU A 385 -15.08 21.00 8.23
CA GLU A 385 -14.91 22.23 7.43
C GLU A 385 -13.58 22.28 6.66
N ASN A 386 -12.52 21.69 7.22
CA ASN A 386 -11.17 21.69 6.65
C ASN A 386 -10.71 20.31 6.15
N ASN A 387 -11.66 19.46 5.73
CA ASN A 387 -11.32 18.17 5.15
C ASN A 387 -10.60 18.36 3.80
N ALA A 388 -9.32 17.95 3.76
CA ALA A 388 -8.43 18.17 2.63
C ALA A 388 -8.93 17.51 1.34
N ASP A 389 -9.38 16.25 1.43
CA ASP A 389 -9.85 15.45 0.29
C ASP A 389 -11.12 16.07 -0.33
N ALA A 390 -12.07 16.49 0.51
CA ALA A 390 -13.30 17.12 0.07
C ALA A 390 -13.06 18.50 -0.55
N LEU A 391 -12.20 19.34 0.05
CA LEU A 391 -11.83 20.64 -0.51
C LEU A 391 -11.09 20.50 -1.85
N TYR A 392 -10.18 19.53 -1.94
CA TYR A 392 -9.44 19.23 -3.15
C TYR A 392 -10.39 18.80 -4.26
N PHE A 393 -11.27 17.83 -3.97
CA PHE A 393 -12.19 17.31 -4.96
C PHE A 393 -13.22 18.37 -5.40
N LYS A 394 -13.68 19.23 -4.49
CA LYS A 394 -14.51 20.41 -4.85
C LYS A 394 -13.79 21.34 -5.80
N ALA A 395 -12.53 21.68 -5.52
CA ALA A 395 -11.73 22.56 -6.37
C ALA A 395 -11.47 21.93 -7.75
N GLU A 396 -11.21 20.62 -7.80
CA GLU A 396 -11.07 19.86 -9.05
C GLU A 396 -12.34 19.92 -9.90
N ILE A 397 -13.51 19.60 -9.31
CA ILE A 397 -14.80 19.69 -10.01
C ILE A 397 -15.00 21.10 -10.57
N LEU A 398 -14.83 22.14 -9.75
CA LEU A 398 -15.01 23.54 -10.19
C LEU A 398 -14.06 23.90 -11.34
N TYR A 399 -12.81 23.45 -11.27
CA TYR A 399 -11.84 23.67 -12.33
C TYR A 399 -12.25 23.01 -13.65
N LEU A 400 -12.66 21.73 -13.61
CA LEU A 400 -13.09 20.95 -14.77
C LEU A 400 -14.36 21.53 -15.41
N GLU A 401 -15.26 22.10 -14.61
CA GLU A 401 -16.46 22.82 -15.06
C GLU A 401 -16.16 24.25 -15.56
N GLY A 402 -14.89 24.66 -15.60
CA GLY A 402 -14.47 25.97 -16.09
C GLY A 402 -14.60 27.11 -15.09
N ARG A 403 -15.05 26.85 -13.86
CA ARG A 403 -15.15 27.81 -12.74
C ARG A 403 -13.80 28.00 -12.03
N LYS A 404 -12.78 28.38 -12.81
CA LYS A 404 -11.38 28.43 -12.38
C LYS A 404 -11.13 29.38 -11.20
N ASN A 405 -11.81 30.52 -11.15
CA ASN A 405 -11.64 31.50 -10.07
C ASN A 405 -12.14 30.96 -8.74
N ASP A 406 -13.26 30.22 -8.76
CA ASP A 406 -13.83 29.61 -7.55
C ASP A 406 -12.92 28.50 -7.03
N ALA A 407 -12.39 27.66 -7.93
CA ALA A 407 -11.38 26.65 -7.59
C ALA A 407 -10.13 27.28 -6.97
N LEU A 408 -9.58 28.35 -7.58
CA LEU A 408 -8.42 29.06 -7.03
C LEU A 408 -8.70 29.66 -5.64
N SER A 409 -9.90 30.19 -5.41
CA SER A 409 -10.27 30.73 -4.09
C SER A 409 -10.20 29.66 -3.01
N ILE A 410 -10.72 28.45 -3.27
CA ILE A 410 -10.65 27.33 -2.33
C ILE A 410 -9.19 26.94 -2.06
N ILE A 411 -8.42 26.77 -3.13
CA ILE A 411 -7.01 26.37 -3.05
C ILE A 411 -6.19 27.39 -2.25
N GLU A 412 -6.39 28.68 -2.50
CA GLU A 412 -5.67 29.75 -1.79
C GLU A 412 -6.09 29.90 -0.34
N GLN A 413 -7.33 29.57 0.00
CA GLN A 413 -7.77 29.52 1.39
C GLN A 413 -7.08 28.37 2.12
N TYR A 414 -7.09 27.15 1.56
CA TYR A 414 -6.47 25.98 2.16
C TYR A 414 -4.95 26.14 2.33
N LEU A 415 -4.25 26.64 1.31
CA LEU A 415 -2.80 26.85 1.35
C LEU A 415 -2.34 27.95 2.33
N LYS A 416 -3.25 28.74 2.91
CA LYS A 416 -2.87 29.64 4.03
C LYS A 416 -2.60 28.85 5.31
N GLU A 417 -3.29 27.73 5.49
CA GLU A 417 -3.19 26.87 6.67
C GLU A 417 -2.11 25.80 6.48
N ASP A 418 -2.07 25.17 5.30
CA ASP A 418 -1.02 24.23 4.91
C ASP A 418 -0.31 24.67 3.62
N PRO A 419 0.68 25.58 3.69
CA PRO A 419 1.35 26.12 2.52
C PRO A 419 2.20 25.13 1.73
N GLN A 420 2.50 23.96 2.31
CA GLN A 420 3.36 22.96 1.67
C GLN A 420 2.56 21.82 1.05
N ASN A 421 1.23 21.78 1.21
CA ASN A 421 0.41 20.71 0.66
C ASN A 421 0.61 20.52 -0.87
N SER A 422 1.29 19.45 -1.25
CA SER A 422 1.69 19.22 -2.63
C SER A 422 0.51 19.04 -3.59
N TRP A 423 -0.61 18.45 -3.16
CA TRP A 423 -1.80 18.30 -4.00
C TRP A 423 -2.38 19.65 -4.41
N PHE A 424 -2.58 20.54 -3.44
CA PHE A 424 -3.15 21.87 -3.70
C PHE A 424 -2.17 22.77 -4.47
N VAL A 425 -0.86 22.67 -4.21
CA VAL A 425 0.17 23.37 -5.00
C VAL A 425 0.17 22.88 -6.45
N GLU A 426 0.09 21.57 -6.69
CA GLU A 426 0.04 20.99 -8.03
C GLU A 426 -1.21 21.42 -8.78
N LEU A 427 -2.40 21.33 -8.15
CA LEU A 427 -3.66 21.78 -8.74
C LEU A 427 -3.63 23.29 -9.04
N LYS A 428 -3.09 24.12 -8.13
CA LYS A 428 -2.88 25.55 -8.37
C LYS A 428 -2.04 25.77 -9.62
N ASN A 429 -0.89 25.10 -9.71
CA ASN A 429 0.02 25.20 -10.84
C ASN A 429 -0.67 24.80 -12.15
N GLN A 430 -1.43 23.70 -12.15
CA GLN A 430 -2.19 23.24 -13.32
C GLN A 430 -3.15 24.33 -13.85
N ILE A 431 -3.87 25.00 -12.94
CA ILE A 431 -4.77 26.11 -13.29
C ILE A 431 -4.00 27.29 -13.92
N PHE A 432 -2.85 27.68 -13.36
CA PHE A 432 -2.02 28.79 -13.85
C PHE A 432 -1.31 28.47 -15.19
N PHE A 433 -0.79 27.26 -15.37
CA PHE A 433 -0.12 26.86 -16.61
C PHE A 433 -1.08 26.89 -17.81
N MET A 434 -2.31 26.41 -17.65
CA MET A 434 -3.36 26.55 -18.68
C MET A 434 -3.71 28.01 -18.99
N ARG A 435 -3.67 28.89 -17.98
CA ARG A 435 -3.91 30.32 -18.17
C ARG A 435 -2.79 30.97 -19.01
N LEU A 436 -1.54 30.58 -18.79
CA LEU A 436 -0.40 31.06 -19.57
C LEU A 436 -0.45 30.58 -21.02
N GLU A 437 -0.75 29.30 -21.27
CA GLU A 437 -0.91 28.78 -22.63
C GLU A 437 -2.05 29.47 -23.37
N LYS A 438 -3.20 29.67 -22.71
CA LYS A 438 -4.33 30.40 -23.28
C LYS A 438 -4.00 31.87 -23.53
N CYS A 439 -3.32 32.56 -22.61
CA CYS A 439 -2.88 33.93 -22.83
C CYS A 439 -1.87 34.05 -23.97
N ILE A 440 -0.96 33.09 -24.14
CA ILE A 440 -0.02 33.04 -25.27
C ILE A 440 -0.77 32.80 -26.58
N LEU A 441 -1.72 31.87 -26.62
CA LEU A 441 -2.58 31.60 -27.78
C LEU A 441 -3.45 32.82 -28.12
N ASP A 442 -4.10 33.44 -27.14
CA ASP A 442 -4.91 34.65 -27.34
C ASP A 442 -4.02 35.81 -27.80
N TYR A 443 -2.82 36.00 -27.24
CA TYR A 443 -1.88 37.03 -27.70
C TYR A 443 -1.41 36.80 -29.14
N LEU A 444 -1.15 35.55 -29.53
CA LEU A 444 -0.78 35.19 -30.90
C LEU A 444 -1.94 35.40 -31.88
N VAL A 445 -3.16 35.00 -31.50
CA VAL A 445 -4.38 35.16 -32.32
C VAL A 445 -4.77 36.62 -32.46
N PHE A 446 -4.78 37.39 -31.37
CA PHE A 446 -5.03 38.84 -31.40
C PHE A 446 -3.92 39.60 -32.12
N GLY A 447 -2.65 39.18 -31.98
CA GLY A 447 -1.51 39.74 -32.72
C GLY A 447 -1.65 39.53 -34.24
N THR A 448 -2.11 38.35 -34.68
CA THR A 448 -2.40 38.10 -36.10
C THR A 448 -3.60 38.89 -36.61
N LEU A 449 -4.67 39.04 -35.83
CA LEU A 449 -5.85 39.82 -36.21
C LEU A 449 -5.58 41.32 -36.27
N TYR A 450 -4.74 41.85 -35.37
CA TYR A 450 -4.33 43.26 -35.38
C TYR A 450 -3.46 43.60 -36.59
N ASN A 451 -2.54 42.70 -36.96
CA ASN A 451 -1.73 42.84 -38.18
C ASN A 451 -2.56 42.74 -39.46
N LEU A 452 -3.57 41.86 -39.51
CA LEU A 452 -4.51 41.78 -40.64
C LEU A 452 -5.37 43.06 -40.78
N LYS A 453 -5.76 43.68 -39.66
CA LYS A 453 -6.55 44.94 -39.69
C LYS A 453 -5.73 46.14 -40.19
N LEU A 454 -4.43 46.19 -39.87
CA LEU A 454 -3.52 47.21 -40.40
C LEU A 454 -3.26 47.04 -41.89
N LEU A 455 -3.21 45.81 -42.40
CA LEU A 455 -3.05 45.49 -43.83
C LEU A 455 -4.29 45.80 -44.69
N TYR A 456 -5.48 45.94 -44.09
CA TYR A 456 -6.72 46.31 -44.79
C TYR A 456 -7.16 47.77 -44.59
N CYS A 457 -6.49 48.51 -43.70
CA CYS A 457 -6.75 49.93 -43.43
C CYS A 457 -5.62 50.89 -43.86
N SER A 458 -4.55 50.36 -44.49
CA SER A 458 -3.54 51.11 -45.25
C SER A 458 -3.81 50.97 -46.75
#